data_AF-K2ERC7-F1
#
_entry.id   AF-K2ERC7-F1
#
_cell.length_a   1.000
_cell.length_b   1.000
_cell.length_c   1.000
_cell.angle_alpha   90.00
_cell.angle_beta   90.00
_cell.angle_gamma   90.00
#
_symmetry.space_group_name_H-M   'P 1'
#
loop_
_entity.id
_entity.type
_entity.pdbx_description
1 polymer ?
#
loop_
_entity_poly.entity_id
_entity_poly.type
_entity_poly.pdbx_seq_one_letter_code
_entity_poly.pdbx_strand_id
1 'polypeptide(L)'
;MRPLALAFKNYEINPFTGRGGGELMLIHQCANCGKLSPNRIAGDDNEYQLLSILRESLNLNRDISNQLQNLGLELIVSKNKEEALISLFGINYKNYLSQEV
;
A
#
# COMPACT_ATOMS: atom_id res chain seq x y z
N MET A 1 3.04 5.82 -16.73
CA MET A 1 2.55 5.08 -15.55
C MET A 1 2.17 6.10 -14.50
N ARG A 2 0.97 6.02 -13.88
CA ARG A 2 0.57 6.93 -12.81
C ARG A 2 0.40 6.16 -11.50
N PRO A 3 1.26 6.36 -10.48
CA PRO A 3 1.04 5.82 -9.14
C PRO A 3 -0.32 6.26 -8.60
N LEU A 4 -1.03 5.36 -7.91
CA LEU A 4 -2.38 5.62 -7.44
C LEU A 4 -2.57 5.21 -5.98
N ALA A 5 -2.03 4.06 -5.58
CA ALA A 5 -2.20 3.54 -4.23
C ALA A 5 -1.10 2.56 -3.84
N LEU A 6 -1.07 2.21 -2.56
CA LEU A 6 -0.49 0.98 -2.07
C LEU A 6 -1.59 -0.02 -1.73
N ALA A 7 -1.32 -1.30 -1.96
CA ALA A 7 -2.20 -2.40 -1.58
C ALA A 7 -1.38 -3.63 -1.17
N PHE A 8 -2.00 -4.51 -0.39
CA PHE A 8 -1.43 -5.82 -0.10
C PHE A 8 -1.91 -6.86 -1.10
N LYS A 9 -0.99 -7.71 -1.56
CA LYS A 9 -1.30 -8.97 -2.23
C LYS A 9 -1.18 -10.12 -1.23
N ASN A 10 -2.12 -11.08 -1.31
CA ASN A 10 -2.21 -12.21 -0.38
C ASN A 10 -2.28 -11.74 1.09
N TYR A 11 -3.16 -10.77 1.37
CA TYR A 11 -3.33 -10.24 2.72
C TYR A 11 -4.02 -11.27 3.61
N GLU A 12 -3.36 -11.65 4.70
CA GLU A 12 -3.85 -12.63 5.65
C GLU A 12 -3.68 -12.12 7.09
N ILE A 13 -4.61 -12.51 7.96
CA ILE A 13 -4.51 -12.24 9.40
C ILE A 13 -3.80 -13.42 10.05
N ASN A 14 -2.70 -13.14 10.74
CA ASN A 14 -2.01 -14.14 11.53
C ASN A 14 -2.87 -14.52 12.77
N PRO A 15 -3.25 -15.80 12.94
CA PRO A 15 -4.18 -16.21 14.00
C PRO A 15 -3.60 -16.10 15.41
N PHE A 16 -2.28 -16.08 15.55
CA PHE A 16 -1.60 -16.01 16.86
C PHE A 16 -1.39 -14.58 17.34
N THR A 17 -1.16 -13.65 16.42
CA THR A 17 -0.86 -12.25 16.75
C THR A 17 -2.02 -11.30 16.46
N GLY A 18 -3.02 -11.74 15.69
CA GLY A 18 -4.11 -10.91 15.20
C GLY A 18 -3.68 -9.86 14.17
N ARG A 19 -2.40 -9.81 13.80
CA ARG A 19 -1.86 -8.84 12.85
C ARG A 19 -2.05 -9.28 11.41
N GLY A 20 -2.40 -8.34 10.55
CA GLY A 20 -2.45 -8.57 9.12
C GLY A 20 -1.08 -8.47 8.47
N GLY A 21 -0.93 -9.08 7.30
CA GLY A 21 0.27 -8.97 6.50
C GLY A 21 0.08 -9.52 5.10
N GLY A 22 0.89 -9.05 4.17
CA GLY A 22 0.91 -9.48 2.78
C GLY A 22 2.09 -8.87 2.04
N GLU A 23 2.23 -9.17 0.75
CA GLU A 23 3.23 -8.52 -0.11
C GLU A 23 2.76 -7.11 -0.45
N LEU A 24 3.53 -6.08 -0.06
CA LEU A 24 3.19 -4.69 -0.34
C LEU A 24 3.45 -4.36 -1.82
N MET A 25 2.43 -3.83 -2.50
CA MET A 25 2.46 -3.54 -3.93
C MET A 25 2.16 -2.08 -4.19
N LEU A 26 2.87 -1.49 -5.15
CA LEU A 26 2.53 -0.19 -5.73
C LEU A 26 1.46 -0.39 -6.82
N ILE A 27 0.30 0.22 -6.63
CA ILE A 27 -0.77 0.22 -7.62
C ILE A 27 -0.60 1.43 -8.52
N HIS A 28 -0.59 1.17 -9.83
CA HIS A 28 -0.57 2.21 -10.84
C HIS A 28 -1.70 2.06 -11.84
N GLN A 29 -2.07 3.17 -12.45
CA GLN A 29 -2.85 3.16 -13.68
C GLN A 29 -1.92 3.11 -14.89
N CYS A 30 -2.12 2.11 -15.74
CA CYS A 30 -1.36 1.97 -16.98
C CYS A 30 -1.74 3.09 -17.95
N ALA A 31 -0.73 3.82 -18.45
CA ALA A 31 -0.96 4.93 -19.38
C ALA A 31 -1.44 4.46 -20.76
N ASN A 32 -1.17 3.20 -21.13
CA ASN A 32 -1.55 2.66 -22.43
C ASN A 32 -2.99 2.13 -22.47
N CYS A 33 -3.41 1.40 -21.42
CA CYS A 33 -4.71 0.72 -21.40
C CYS A 33 -5.66 1.20 -20.30
N GLY A 34 -5.24 2.12 -19.43
CA GLY A 34 -6.05 2.66 -18.34
C GLY A 34 -6.34 1.71 -17.18
N LYS A 35 -5.90 0.44 -17.26
CA LYS A 35 -6.12 -0.58 -16.23
C LYS A 35 -5.27 -0.31 -14.99
N LEU A 36 -5.80 -0.67 -13.82
CA LEU A 36 -5.02 -0.77 -12.59
C LEU A 36 -4.14 -2.01 -12.64
N SER A 37 -2.89 -1.88 -12.20
CA SER A 37 -1.96 -3.00 -12.15
C SER A 37 -1.02 -2.87 -10.95
N PRO A 38 -0.70 -3.97 -10.26
CA PRO A 38 0.26 -3.97 -9.17
C PRO A 38 1.69 -4.04 -9.72
N ASN A 39 2.60 -3.32 -9.08
CA ASN A 39 4.04 -3.47 -9.25
C ASN A 39 4.68 -3.80 -7.91
N ARG A 40 5.74 -4.60 -7.93
CA ARG A 40 6.55 -4.83 -6.73
C ARG A 40 7.28 -3.55 -6.37
N ILE A 41 7.46 -3.33 -5.08
CA ILE A 41 8.32 -2.28 -4.55
C ILE A 41 9.73 -2.87 -4.42
N ALA A 42 10.71 -2.22 -5.02
CA ALA A 42 12.12 -2.56 -4.90
C ALA A 42 12.74 -1.91 -3.65
N GLY A 43 13.86 -2.45 -3.17
CA GLY A 43 14.53 -1.91 -1.98
C GLY A 43 15.20 -0.55 -2.19
N ASP A 44 15.40 -0.15 -3.43
CA ASP A 44 15.94 1.15 -3.85
C ASP A 44 14.85 2.15 -4.29
N ASP A 45 13.56 1.78 -4.20
CA ASP A 45 12.46 2.72 -4.39
C ASP A 45 12.45 3.75 -3.26
N ASN A 46 12.11 5.00 -3.59
CA ASN A 46 12.11 6.10 -2.62
C ASN A 46 10.95 5.97 -1.61
N GLU A 47 11.29 5.77 -0.35
CA GLU A 47 10.34 5.47 0.72
C GLU A 47 9.45 6.68 1.06
N TYR A 48 9.94 7.91 0.90
CA TYR A 48 9.15 9.13 1.11
C TYR A 48 8.10 9.32 0.02
N GLN A 49 8.41 8.97 -1.23
CA GLN A 49 7.42 8.96 -2.31
C GLN A 49 6.35 7.89 -2.05
N LEU A 50 6.74 6.70 -1.59
CA LEU A 50 5.80 5.66 -1.20
C LEU A 50 4.91 6.08 -0.03
N LEU A 51 5.44 6.84 0.94
CA LEU A 51 4.65 7.41 2.03
C LEU A 51 3.61 8.43 1.52
N SER A 52 3.95 9.25 0.53
CA SER A 52 2.98 10.15 -0.13
C SER A 52 1.85 9.35 -0.77
N ILE A 53 2.18 8.30 -1.53
CA ILE A 53 1.20 7.43 -2.18
C ILE A 53 0.35 6.68 -1.15
N LEU A 54 0.93 6.27 -0.02
CA LEU A 54 0.19 5.67 1.09
C LEU A 54 -0.88 6.64 1.61
N ARG A 55 -0.57 7.92 1.76
CA ARG A 55 -1.56 8.93 2.19
C ARG A 55 -2.65 9.15 1.17
N GLU A 56 -2.31 9.14 -0.12
CA GLU A 56 -3.29 9.20 -1.21
C GLU A 56 -4.24 8.00 -1.15
N SER A 57 -3.71 6.80 -0.86
CA SER A 57 -4.48 5.56 -0.76
C SER A 57 -5.64 5.64 0.24
N LEU A 58 -5.42 6.35 1.36
CA LEU A 58 -6.41 6.50 2.44
C LEU A 58 -7.65 7.32 2.04
N ASN A 59 -7.55 8.08 0.94
CA ASN A 59 -8.61 8.97 0.46
C ASN A 59 -9.31 8.44 -0.81
N LEU A 60 -9.04 7.20 -1.20
CA LEU A 60 -9.62 6.62 -2.40
C LEU A 60 -11.08 6.19 -2.22
N ASN A 61 -11.81 6.22 -3.33
CA ASN A 61 -13.22 5.86 -3.35
C ASN A 61 -13.43 4.33 -3.32
N ARG A 62 -14.69 3.93 -3.10
CA ARG A 62 -15.09 2.52 -3.02
C ARG A 62 -14.91 1.77 -4.34
N ASP A 63 -15.01 2.46 -5.47
CA ASP A 63 -14.89 1.84 -6.80
C ASP A 63 -13.48 1.29 -7.05
N ILE A 64 -12.45 2.06 -6.70
CA ILE A 64 -11.06 1.60 -6.79
C ILE A 64 -10.84 0.41 -5.86
N SER A 65 -11.34 0.46 -4.63
CA SER A 65 -11.24 -0.66 -3.70
C SER A 65 -11.85 -1.94 -4.28
N ASN A 66 -13.02 -1.86 -4.91
CA ASN A 66 -13.67 -3.01 -5.54
C ASN A 66 -12.86 -3.55 -6.73
N GLN A 67 -12.30 -2.66 -7.56
CA GLN A 67 -11.44 -3.05 -8.68
C GLN A 67 -10.19 -3.78 -8.20
N LEU A 68 -9.57 -3.33 -7.11
CA LEU A 68 -8.40 -3.99 -6.53
C LEU A 68 -8.75 -5.33 -5.91
N GLN A 69 -9.89 -5.46 -5.22
CA GLN A 69 -10.35 -6.75 -4.70
C GLN A 69 -10.54 -7.79 -5.81
N ASN A 70 -11.07 -7.39 -6.98
CA ASN A 70 -11.19 -8.28 -8.13
C ASN A 70 -9.83 -8.76 -8.69
N LEU A 71 -8.74 -8.05 -8.37
CA LEU A 71 -7.37 -8.43 -8.71
C LEU A 71 -6.68 -9.22 -7.58
N GLY A 72 -7.39 -9.56 -6.50
CA GLY A 72 -6.82 -10.22 -5.32
C GLY A 72 -5.93 -9.29 -4.49
N LEU A 73 -6.20 -7.98 -4.53
CA LEU A 73 -5.42 -6.95 -3.84
C LEU A 73 -6.30 -6.27 -2.78
N GLU A 74 -5.77 -6.16 -1.57
CA GLU A 74 -6.41 -5.45 -0.47
C GLU A 74 -5.87 -4.02 -0.37
N LEU A 75 -6.73 -3.04 -0.68
CA LEU A 75 -6.38 -1.62 -0.58
C LEU A 75 -5.94 -1.27 0.86
N ILE A 76 -4.90 -0.44 0.97
CA ILE A 76 -4.52 0.10 2.27
C ILE A 76 -5.47 1.22 2.68
N VAL A 77 -6.10 1.02 3.83
CA VAL A 77 -7.02 1.93 4.50
C VAL A 77 -6.54 2.13 5.94
N SER A 78 -7.23 2.98 6.72
CA SER A 78 -6.81 3.27 8.09
C SER A 78 -6.62 2.02 8.98
N LYS A 79 -7.36 0.94 8.71
CA LYS A 79 -7.33 -0.32 9.48
C LYS A 79 -6.03 -1.12 9.34
N ASN A 80 -5.33 -1.01 8.20
CA ASN A 80 -4.14 -1.80 7.85
C ASN A 80 -2.95 -0.91 7.45
N LYS A 81 -3.03 0.38 7.81
CA LYS A 81 -1.99 1.38 7.53
C LYS A 81 -0.70 1.08 8.30
N GLU A 82 -0.81 0.59 9.53
CA GLU A 82 0.36 0.30 10.36
C GLU A 82 1.20 -0.82 9.74
N GLU A 83 0.56 -1.86 9.23
CA GLU A 83 1.18 -2.98 8.52
C GLU A 83 1.95 -2.49 7.28
N ALA A 84 1.39 -1.51 6.56
CA ALA A 84 2.05 -0.90 5.40
C ALA A 84 3.30 -0.11 5.81
N LEU A 85 3.21 0.65 6.90
CA LEU A 85 4.34 1.41 7.44
C LEU A 85 5.45 0.50 7.97
N ILE A 86 5.09 -0.61 8.62
CA ILE A 86 6.05 -1.64 9.04
C ILE A 86 6.71 -2.29 7.83
N SER A 87 5.96 -2.52 6.75
CA SER A 87 6.52 -3.09 5.51
C SER A 87 7.51 -2.15 4.81
N LEU A 88 7.30 -0.83 4.88
CA LEU A 88 8.18 0.18 4.28
C LEU A 88 9.40 0.52 5.14
N PHE A 89 9.21 0.68 6.45
CA PHE A 89 10.20 1.27 7.36
C PHE A 89 10.63 0.35 8.51
N GLY A 90 10.07 -0.87 8.57
CA GLY A 90 10.28 -1.81 9.67
C GLY A 90 9.58 -1.39 10.97
N ILE A 91 9.92 -2.08 12.06
CA ILE A 91 9.30 -1.87 13.39
C ILE A 91 9.51 -0.46 13.96
N ASN A 92 10.52 0.26 13.47
CA ASN A 92 10.86 1.62 13.89
C ASN A 92 10.19 2.69 13.01
N TYR A 93 9.14 2.35 12.26
CA TYR A 93 8.45 3.25 11.33
C TYR A 93 8.06 4.60 11.94
N LYS A 94 7.78 4.65 13.25
CA LYS A 94 7.40 5.87 13.97
C LYS A 94 8.48 6.96 13.86
N ASN A 95 9.75 6.60 13.77
CA ASN A 95 10.87 7.55 13.61
C ASN A 95 10.87 8.26 12.25
N TYR A 96 10.15 7.71 11.26
CA TYR A 96 10.01 8.26 9.92
C TYR A 96 8.76 9.14 9.76
N LEU A 97 7.82 9.06 10.71
CA LEU A 97 6.61 9.89 10.72
C LEU A 97 6.82 11.23 11.45
N SER A 98 7.82 11.32 12.32
CA SER A 98 8.13 12.53 13.11
C SER A 98 9.10 13.50 12.42
N GLN A 99 9.54 13.21 11.18
CA GLN A 99 10.36 14.11 10.37
C GLN A 99 9.54 15.14 9.58
N GLU A 100 8.24 15.25 9.86
CA GLU A 100 7.39 16.34 9.36
C GLU A 100 7.36 17.49 10.37
N VAL A 101 8.36 18.37 10.26
CA VAL A 101 8.27 19.77 10.67
C VAL A 101 8.47 20.62 9.43
#